data_AF-A0AAV7JFT5-F1
#
_entry.id   AF-A0AAV7JFT5-F1
#
_cell.length_a   1.000
_cell.length_b   1.000
_cell.length_c   1.000
_cell.angle_alpha   90.00
_cell.angle_beta   90.00
_cell.angle_gamma   90.00
#
_symmetry.space_group_name_H-M   'P 1'
#
loop_
_entity.id
_entity.type
_entity.pdbx_description
1 polymer ?
#
loop_
_entity_poly.entity_id
_entity_poly.type
_entity_poly.pdbx_seq_one_letter_code
_entity_poly.pdbx_strand_id
1 'polypeptide(L)'
;MVNFLLGQQSRFTKYPYFLCYWDSRDRNQHWIREKWPPRECLKVGDKNVINNPLVHTNRIILSSLHIKLGLMKQFIKVLDRDRYCFKYIRNYFPEITEEKKKAGVFEGPQIRKLLRNNSFKDSMNEEEKRAWQAFSNVVSNFLGNKKASNYKELVTELIDSYHALGCNMSIKIHYLRDHLDRFPDNLGNMSEE
;
A
#
# COMPACT_ATOMS: atom_id res chain seq x y z
N MET A 1 -4.77 -3.15 14.16
CA MET A 1 -6.02 -2.59 14.70
C MET A 1 -7.25 -3.12 13.96
N VAL A 2 -7.34 -2.98 12.63
CA VAL A 2 -8.51 -3.45 11.85
C VAL A 2 -8.91 -4.90 12.13
N ASN A 3 -7.96 -5.85 12.07
CA ASN A 3 -8.29 -7.27 12.33
C ASN A 3 -8.91 -7.49 13.71
N PHE A 4 -8.42 -6.77 14.74
CA PHE A 4 -8.97 -6.86 16.09
C PHE A 4 -10.42 -6.36 16.13
N LEU A 5 -10.68 -5.19 15.53
CA LEU A 5 -12.02 -4.61 15.46
C LEU A 5 -13.02 -5.50 14.71
N LEU A 6 -12.54 -6.27 13.73
CA LEU A 6 -13.36 -7.15 12.91
C LEU A 6 -13.35 -8.61 13.38
N GLY A 7 -12.74 -8.90 14.55
CA GLY A 7 -12.66 -10.25 15.08
C GLY A 7 -11.86 -11.23 14.20
N GLN A 8 -11.01 -10.71 13.32
CA GLN A 8 -10.16 -11.50 12.44
C GLN A 8 -8.82 -11.84 13.10
N GLN A 9 -8.29 -13.02 12.77
CA GLN A 9 -6.96 -13.45 13.15
C GLN A 9 -5.92 -12.43 12.63
N SER A 10 -5.04 -11.99 13.52
CA SER A 10 -3.83 -11.25 13.16
C SER A 10 -2.78 -12.24 12.62
N ARG A 11 -1.84 -11.77 11.78
CA ARG A 11 -0.79 -12.53 11.04
C ARG A 11 -1.16 -12.85 9.58
N PHE A 12 -0.25 -13.55 8.89
CA PHE A 12 -0.35 -13.94 7.48
C PHE A 12 -1.39 -15.05 7.29
N THR A 13 -2.65 -14.63 7.15
CA THR A 13 -3.79 -15.51 6.88
C THR A 13 -4.07 -15.57 5.37
N LYS A 14 -4.68 -16.66 4.91
CA LYS A 14 -5.01 -16.87 3.48
C LYS A 14 -5.99 -15.81 2.95
N TYR A 15 -7.00 -15.47 3.74
CA TYR A 15 -8.05 -14.50 3.36
C TYR A 15 -8.03 -13.31 4.32
N PRO A 16 -7.00 -12.45 4.28
CA PRO A 16 -6.79 -11.42 5.30
C PRO A 16 -7.77 -10.25 5.16
N TYR A 17 -8.45 -10.13 4.02
CA TYR A 17 -9.28 -8.98 3.72
C TYR A 17 -10.75 -9.20 4.12
N PHE A 18 -11.40 -8.13 4.58
CA PHE A 18 -12.73 -8.20 5.18
C PHE A 18 -13.87 -7.89 4.21
N LEU A 19 -13.59 -7.36 3.00
CA LEU A 19 -14.62 -7.10 1.98
C LEU A 19 -14.72 -8.21 0.93
N CYS A 20 -13.66 -9.00 0.73
CA CYS A 20 -13.64 -10.07 -0.27
C CYS A 20 -12.67 -11.19 0.14
N TYR A 21 -12.79 -12.32 -0.54
CA TYR A 21 -11.92 -13.49 -0.35
C TYR A 21 -10.64 -13.37 -1.19
N TRP A 22 -9.95 -12.22 -1.10
CA TRP A 22 -8.62 -12.05 -1.68
C TRP A 22 -7.64 -13.05 -1.07
N ASP A 23 -7.09 -13.94 -1.89
CA ASP A 23 -6.19 -15.01 -1.45
C ASP A 23 -4.75 -14.48 -1.41
N SER A 24 -4.25 -14.17 -0.22
CA SER A 24 -2.90 -13.62 -0.02
C SER A 24 -1.77 -14.56 -0.45
N ARG A 25 -2.07 -15.85 -0.65
CA ARG A 25 -1.10 -16.88 -1.04
C ARG A 25 -1.05 -17.08 -2.54
N ASP A 26 -2.06 -16.63 -3.29
CA ASP A 26 -2.18 -16.84 -4.73
C ASP A 26 -1.54 -15.70 -5.55
N ARG A 27 -0.21 -15.59 -5.44
CA ARG A 27 0.56 -14.49 -6.08
C ARG A 27 0.41 -14.43 -7.59
N ASN A 28 0.19 -15.57 -8.23
CA ASN A 28 0.04 -15.65 -9.68
C ASN A 28 -1.24 -14.96 -10.17
N GLN A 29 -2.29 -14.98 -9.36
CA GLN A 29 -3.57 -14.38 -9.72
C GLN A 29 -3.71 -12.91 -9.27
N HIS A 30 -2.81 -12.38 -8.44
CA HIS A 30 -2.97 -11.04 -7.87
C HIS A 30 -3.08 -9.93 -8.91
N TRP A 31 -2.28 -10.00 -9.99
CA TRP A 31 -2.26 -8.99 -11.04
C TRP A 31 -3.27 -9.30 -12.16
N ILE A 32 -3.60 -10.58 -12.37
CA ILE A 32 -4.48 -11.05 -13.44
C ILE A 32 -5.96 -10.93 -13.04
N ARG A 33 -6.30 -11.33 -11.82
CA ARG A 33 -7.68 -11.40 -11.34
C ARG A 33 -8.16 -10.04 -10.86
N GLU A 34 -9.16 -9.50 -11.54
CA GLU A 34 -9.80 -8.23 -11.18
C GLU A 34 -10.91 -8.37 -10.14
N LYS A 35 -11.57 -9.53 -10.07
CA LYS A 35 -12.75 -9.72 -9.20
C LYS A 35 -12.58 -10.91 -8.26
N TRP A 36 -12.46 -10.61 -6.97
CA TRP A 36 -12.47 -11.60 -5.90
C TRP A 36 -13.88 -11.77 -5.34
N PRO A 37 -14.28 -12.98 -4.88
CA PRO A 37 -15.63 -13.20 -4.38
C PRO A 37 -15.88 -12.29 -3.17
N PRO A 38 -17.01 -11.58 -3.11
CA PRO A 38 -17.30 -10.67 -2.01
C PRO A 38 -17.47 -11.45 -0.71
N ARG A 39 -17.14 -10.80 0.40
CA ARG A 39 -17.37 -11.33 1.74
C ARG A 39 -18.60 -10.63 2.32
N GLU A 40 -19.74 -11.30 2.25
CA GLU A 40 -21.02 -10.76 2.70
C GLU A 40 -21.10 -10.57 4.22
N CYS A 41 -20.51 -11.49 5.00
CA CYS A 41 -20.51 -11.41 6.45
C CYS A 41 -19.23 -11.97 7.08
N LEU A 42 -18.96 -11.55 8.33
CA LEU A 42 -17.87 -12.06 9.16
C LEU A 42 -18.42 -13.06 10.17
N LYS A 43 -18.63 -14.31 9.74
CA LYS A 43 -19.13 -15.39 10.60
C LYS A 43 -17.98 -16.02 11.39
N VAL A 44 -18.12 -16.10 12.72
CA VAL A 44 -17.12 -16.74 13.59
C VAL A 44 -16.91 -18.21 13.19
N GLY A 45 -15.65 -18.61 13.09
CA GLY A 45 -15.24 -19.93 12.63
C GLY A 45 -15.06 -20.02 11.11
N ASP A 46 -15.53 -19.04 10.33
CA ASP A 46 -15.25 -18.99 8.89
C ASP A 46 -13.88 -18.39 8.60
N LYS A 47 -13.05 -19.17 7.88
CA LYS A 47 -11.70 -18.80 7.45
C LYS A 47 -10.84 -18.20 8.57
N ASN A 48 -10.67 -16.88 8.57
CA ASN A 48 -9.81 -16.14 9.49
C ASN A 48 -10.61 -15.37 10.55
N VAL A 49 -11.93 -15.52 10.64
CA VAL A 49 -12.77 -14.85 11.63
C VAL A 49 -12.83 -15.71 12.89
N ILE A 50 -12.26 -15.20 13.98
CA ILE A 50 -12.10 -15.92 15.24
C ILE A 50 -12.97 -15.35 16.37
N ASN A 51 -13.48 -14.13 16.22
CA ASN A 51 -14.37 -13.46 17.17
C ASN A 51 -15.46 -12.68 16.42
N ASN A 52 -16.52 -12.32 17.13
CA ASN A 52 -17.52 -11.42 16.57
C ASN A 52 -16.91 -10.03 16.29
N PRO A 53 -17.24 -9.39 15.16
CA PRO A 53 -16.78 -8.04 14.89
C PRO A 53 -17.38 -7.05 15.90
N LEU A 54 -16.54 -6.15 16.40
CA LEU A 54 -16.95 -5.06 17.31
C LEU A 54 -17.53 -3.86 16.55
N VAL A 55 -17.23 -3.77 15.25
CA VAL A 55 -17.69 -2.70 14.37
C VAL A 55 -18.09 -3.26 13.01
N HIS A 56 -19.04 -2.60 12.36
CA HIS A 56 -19.43 -2.95 11.00
C HIS A 56 -18.31 -2.62 10.00
N THR A 57 -18.16 -3.46 8.96
CA THR A 57 -17.15 -3.29 7.90
C THR A 57 -17.31 -1.98 7.14
N ASN A 58 -18.55 -1.45 7.02
CA ASN A 58 -18.82 -0.18 6.36
C ASN A 58 -18.22 1.03 7.12
N ARG A 59 -17.94 0.89 8.43
CA ARG A 59 -17.28 1.91 9.26
C ARG A 59 -15.75 1.83 9.22
N ILE A 60 -15.20 0.80 8.60
CA ILE A 60 -13.75 0.68 8.41
C ILE A 60 -13.34 1.35 7.10
N ILE A 61 -12.42 2.30 7.22
CA ILE A 61 -11.70 2.92 6.11
C ILE A 61 -10.21 2.74 6.41
N LEU A 62 -9.44 2.30 5.40
CA LEU A 62 -7.99 2.25 5.56
C LEU A 62 -7.42 3.67 5.47
N SER A 63 -6.75 4.13 6.52
CA SER A 63 -6.17 5.47 6.53
C SER A 63 -5.11 5.65 5.43
N SER A 64 -5.06 6.87 4.88
CA SER A 64 -4.12 7.27 3.83
C SER A 64 -2.66 7.02 4.24
N LEU A 65 -2.33 7.26 5.51
CA LEU A 65 -1.02 6.98 6.08
C LEU A 65 -0.66 5.49 5.92
N HIS A 66 -1.49 4.57 6.39
CA HIS A 66 -1.18 3.13 6.30
C HIS A 66 -1.08 2.63 4.86
N ILE A 67 -1.80 3.23 3.91
CA ILE A 67 -1.68 2.91 2.49
C ILE A 67 -0.33 3.41 1.96
N LYS A 68 0.01 4.67 2.22
CA LYS A 68 1.29 5.28 1.83
C LYS A 68 2.49 4.49 2.35
N LEU A 69 2.47 4.09 3.62
CA LEU A 69 3.51 3.24 4.22
C LEU A 69 3.59 1.87 3.52
N GLY A 70 2.44 1.28 3.19
CA GLY A 70 2.35 0.00 2.49
C GLY A 70 2.90 0.06 1.07
N LEU A 71 2.63 1.14 0.33
CA LEU A 71 3.15 1.39 -1.01
C LEU A 71 4.67 1.55 -0.99
N MET A 72 5.17 2.44 -0.13
CA MET A 72 6.62 2.65 0.06
C MET A 72 7.33 1.33 0.37
N LYS A 73 6.74 0.51 1.23
CA LYS A 73 7.28 -0.79 1.57
C LYS A 73 7.44 -1.71 0.35
N GLN A 74 6.47 -1.74 -0.56
CA GLN A 74 6.56 -2.59 -1.76
C GLN A 74 7.59 -2.04 -2.74
N PHE A 75 7.64 -0.72 -2.95
CA PHE A 75 8.65 -0.08 -3.78
C PHE A 75 10.07 -0.43 -3.32
N ILE A 76 10.38 -0.27 -2.03
CA ILE A 76 11.72 -0.57 -1.51
C ILE A 76 12.07 -2.06 -1.56
N LYS A 77 11.07 -2.93 -1.45
CA LYS A 77 11.29 -4.38 -1.47
C LYS A 77 11.72 -4.90 -2.83
N VAL A 78 11.28 -4.25 -3.90
CA VAL A 78 11.60 -4.67 -5.27
C VAL A 78 12.93 -4.10 -5.77
N LEU A 79 13.43 -3.01 -5.16
CA LEU A 79 14.72 -2.44 -5.52
C LEU A 79 15.87 -3.44 -5.33
N ASP A 80 16.73 -3.51 -6.34
CA ASP A 80 17.99 -4.23 -6.31
C ASP A 80 18.93 -3.60 -5.25
N ARG A 81 19.52 -4.46 -4.41
CA ARG A 81 20.34 -4.02 -3.27
C ARG A 81 21.69 -3.45 -3.70
N ASP A 82 22.17 -3.84 -4.88
CA ASP A 82 23.46 -3.43 -5.40
C ASP A 82 23.36 -2.26 -6.38
N ARG A 83 22.13 -1.87 -6.77
CA ARG A 83 21.89 -0.70 -7.62
C ARG A 83 21.95 0.61 -6.85
N TYR A 84 22.16 1.68 -7.62
CA TYR A 84 22.40 3.02 -7.11
C TYR A 84 21.22 3.58 -6.31
N CYS A 85 19.97 3.32 -6.73
CA CYS A 85 18.77 3.76 -6.01
C CYS A 85 18.72 3.25 -4.56
N PHE A 86 18.91 1.95 -4.32
CA PHE A 86 18.91 1.41 -2.96
C PHE A 86 20.14 1.86 -2.15
N LYS A 87 21.32 1.92 -2.79
CA LYS A 87 22.54 2.47 -2.17
C LYS A 87 22.37 3.94 -1.74
N TYR A 88 21.64 4.74 -2.52
CA TYR A 88 21.31 6.12 -2.17
C TYR A 88 20.49 6.17 -0.88
N ILE A 89 19.40 5.39 -0.79
CA ILE A 89 18.56 5.28 0.42
C ILE A 89 19.40 4.84 1.62
N ARG A 90 20.32 3.90 1.40
CA ARG A 90 21.22 3.40 2.44
C ARG A 90 22.05 4.50 3.08
N ASN A 91 22.64 5.36 2.25
CA ASN A 91 23.51 6.43 2.70
C ASN A 91 22.74 7.65 3.21
N TYR A 92 21.57 7.92 2.63
CA TYR A 92 20.74 9.07 2.98
C TYR A 92 20.11 8.97 4.38
N PHE A 93 19.87 7.75 4.86
CA PHE A 93 19.31 7.48 6.19
C PHE A 93 20.28 6.67 7.06
N PRO A 94 21.40 7.23 7.51
CA PRO A 94 22.35 6.51 8.37
C PRO A 94 21.74 6.09 9.71
N GLU A 95 20.69 6.77 10.17
CA GLU A 95 19.98 6.49 11.43
C GLU A 95 19.05 5.28 11.36
N ILE A 96 18.69 4.81 10.17
CA ILE A 96 17.81 3.65 9.98
C ILE A 96 18.68 2.39 9.81
N THR A 97 18.32 1.31 10.51
CA THR A 97 19.03 0.03 10.36
C THR A 97 18.86 -0.56 8.96
N GLU A 98 19.85 -1.34 8.52
CA GLU A 98 19.82 -2.00 7.21
C GLU A 98 18.62 -2.93 7.03
N GLU A 99 18.20 -3.61 8.09
CA GLU A 99 17.05 -4.51 8.09
C GLU A 99 15.76 -3.73 7.86
N LYS A 100 15.59 -2.58 8.52
CA LYS A 100 14.44 -1.69 8.31
C LYS A 100 14.41 -1.15 6.88
N LYS A 101 15.56 -0.70 6.35
CA LYS A 101 15.69 -0.26 4.95
C LYS A 101 15.30 -1.37 3.99
N LYS A 102 15.90 -2.56 4.10
CA LYS A 102 15.59 -3.72 3.23
C LYS A 102 14.13 -4.14 3.32
N ALA A 103 13.55 -4.07 4.52
CA ALA A 103 12.16 -4.41 4.76
C ALA A 103 11.17 -3.33 4.29
N GLY A 104 11.65 -2.16 3.86
CA GLY A 104 10.82 -1.02 3.46
C GLY A 104 10.07 -0.38 4.63
N VAL A 105 10.64 -0.43 5.82
CA VAL A 105 10.05 0.15 7.04
C VAL A 105 10.51 1.59 7.16
N PHE A 106 9.65 2.49 6.70
CA PHE A 106 9.85 3.94 6.77
C PHE A 106 8.69 4.61 7.51
N GLU A 107 8.97 5.77 8.09
CA GLU A 107 7.97 6.64 8.70
C GLU A 107 7.51 7.74 7.74
N GLY A 108 6.34 8.34 7.99
CA GLY A 108 5.82 9.44 7.19
C GLY A 108 6.83 10.57 6.93
N PRO A 109 7.55 11.09 7.94
CA PRO A 109 8.59 12.10 7.74
C PRO A 109 9.74 11.66 6.82
N GLN A 110 10.17 10.39 6.89
CA GLN A 110 11.26 9.87 6.06
C GLN A 110 10.83 9.77 4.59
N ILE A 111 9.61 9.31 4.34
CA ILE A 111 9.02 9.30 2.98
C ILE A 111 8.92 10.72 2.44
N ARG A 112 8.47 11.69 3.25
CA ARG A 112 8.41 13.11 2.86
C ARG A 112 9.78 13.68 2.48
N LYS A 113 10.86 13.29 3.16
CA LYS A 113 12.23 13.69 2.79
C LYS A 113 12.60 13.17 1.39
N LEU A 114 12.33 11.89 1.11
CA LEU A 114 12.60 11.30 -0.21
C LEU A 114 11.78 11.94 -1.33
N LEU A 115 10.48 12.19 -1.10
CA LEU A 115 9.60 12.81 -2.10
C LEU A 115 10.10 14.19 -2.57
N ARG A 116 10.80 14.92 -1.70
CA ARG A 116 11.35 16.26 -1.96
C ARG A 116 12.77 16.24 -2.51
N ASN A 117 13.42 15.07 -2.54
CA ASN A 117 14.83 14.96 -2.89
C ASN A 117 14.99 14.65 -4.39
N ASN A 118 15.44 15.63 -5.17
CA ASN A 118 15.67 15.44 -6.61
C ASN A 118 16.85 14.49 -6.88
N SER A 119 17.93 14.57 -6.10
CA SER A 119 19.07 13.66 -6.25
C SER A 119 18.70 12.19 -6.01
N PHE A 120 17.68 11.92 -5.19
CA PHE A 120 17.13 10.58 -5.07
C PHE A 120 16.43 10.13 -6.35
N LYS A 121 15.65 11.01 -7.00
CA LYS A 121 15.02 10.69 -8.30
C LYS A 121 16.05 10.43 -9.40
N ASP A 122 17.16 11.16 -9.36
CA ASP A 122 18.27 10.99 -10.31
C ASP A 122 19.05 9.68 -10.07
N SER A 123 18.83 9.03 -8.92
CA SER A 123 19.46 7.75 -8.62
C SER A 123 18.78 6.53 -9.25
N MET A 124 17.61 6.74 -9.86
CA MET A 124 16.72 5.69 -10.37
C MET A 124 16.94 5.43 -11.86
N ASN A 125 16.76 4.18 -12.27
CA ASN A 125 16.55 3.86 -13.68
C ASN A 125 15.13 4.24 -14.15
N GLU A 126 14.84 4.11 -15.43
CA GLU A 126 13.55 4.51 -16.02
C GLU A 126 12.33 3.82 -15.38
N GLU A 127 12.39 2.51 -15.11
CA GLU A 127 11.28 1.75 -14.50
C GLU A 127 11.06 2.16 -13.04
N GLU A 128 12.15 2.26 -12.27
CA GLU A 128 12.14 2.74 -10.88
C GLU A 128 11.57 4.16 -10.80
N LYS A 129 11.99 5.04 -11.72
CA LYS A 129 11.58 6.45 -11.79
C LYS A 129 10.11 6.57 -12.15
N ARG A 130 9.62 5.78 -13.11
CA ARG A 130 8.18 5.73 -13.46
C ARG A 130 7.34 5.34 -12.24
N ALA A 131 7.69 4.24 -11.57
CA ALA A 131 6.97 3.78 -10.39
C ALA A 131 7.06 4.78 -9.22
N TRP A 132 8.21 5.40 -9.01
CA TRP A 132 8.39 6.44 -7.99
C TRP A 132 7.58 7.70 -8.29
N GLN A 133 7.50 8.12 -9.55
CA GLN A 133 6.72 9.28 -9.96
C GLN A 133 5.22 9.00 -9.81
N ALA A 134 4.75 7.81 -10.18
CA ALA A 134 3.37 7.37 -9.95
C ALA A 134 3.04 7.36 -8.44
N PHE A 135 3.94 6.81 -7.61
CA PHE A 135 3.81 6.85 -6.15
C PHE A 135 3.73 8.28 -5.62
N SER A 136 4.63 9.15 -6.06
CA SER A 136 4.67 10.56 -5.68
C SER A 136 3.36 11.26 -6.04
N ASN A 137 2.84 11.02 -7.25
CA ASN A 137 1.60 11.61 -7.71
C ASN A 137 0.39 11.15 -6.88
N VAL A 138 0.28 9.86 -6.58
CA VAL A 138 -0.78 9.32 -5.71
C VAL A 138 -0.68 9.88 -4.29
N VAL A 139 0.52 10.00 -3.74
CA VAL A 139 0.70 10.58 -2.40
C VAL A 139 0.29 12.06 -2.36
N SER A 140 0.69 12.85 -3.36
CA SER A 140 0.42 14.29 -3.37
C SER A 140 -1.01 14.66 -3.77
N ASN A 141 -1.64 13.87 -4.65
CA ASN A 141 -2.91 14.23 -5.29
C ASN A 141 -4.07 13.30 -4.92
N PHE A 142 -3.85 12.29 -4.09
CA PHE A 142 -4.91 11.42 -3.60
C PHE A 142 -4.80 11.16 -2.10
N LEU A 143 -3.68 10.61 -1.64
CA LEU A 143 -3.48 10.22 -0.23
C LEU A 143 -3.05 11.38 0.68
N GLY A 144 -3.02 12.61 0.16
CA GLY A 144 -2.69 13.81 0.90
C GLY A 144 -3.95 14.62 1.26
N ASN A 145 -3.78 15.94 1.42
CA ASN A 145 -4.88 16.85 1.75
C ASN A 145 -5.80 17.17 0.57
N LYS A 146 -5.42 16.75 -0.64
CA LYS A 146 -6.15 17.01 -1.88
C LYS A 146 -6.51 15.68 -2.54
N LYS A 147 -7.75 15.55 -2.98
CA LYS A 147 -8.24 14.49 -3.87
C LYS A 147 -8.44 15.13 -5.24
N ALA A 148 -7.48 14.94 -6.14
CA ALA A 148 -7.55 15.44 -7.50
C ALA A 148 -8.68 14.76 -8.28
N SER A 149 -9.27 15.44 -9.27
CA SER A 149 -10.35 14.87 -10.09
C SER A 149 -9.90 13.62 -10.85
N ASN A 150 -8.64 13.58 -11.27
CA ASN A 150 -8.02 12.46 -11.99
C ASN A 150 -7.34 11.42 -11.08
N TYR A 151 -7.76 11.30 -9.81
CA TYR A 151 -7.11 10.38 -8.87
C TYR A 151 -7.19 8.91 -9.31
N LYS A 152 -8.23 8.53 -10.05
CA LYS A 152 -8.40 7.15 -10.55
C LYS A 152 -7.30 6.80 -11.54
N GLU A 153 -7.02 7.71 -12.47
CA GLU A 153 -5.96 7.58 -13.48
C GLU A 153 -4.58 7.52 -12.80
N LEU A 154 -4.37 8.34 -11.77
CA LEU A 154 -3.12 8.30 -10.98
C LEU A 154 -2.94 6.95 -10.27
N VAL A 155 -4.01 6.39 -9.73
CA VAL A 155 -3.97 5.07 -9.10
C VAL A 155 -3.75 3.97 -10.14
N THR A 156 -4.41 4.01 -11.30
CA THR A 156 -4.16 3.05 -12.38
C THR A 156 -2.69 3.04 -12.79
N GLU A 157 -2.10 4.22 -13.04
CA GLU A 157 -0.67 4.32 -13.39
C GLU A 157 0.24 3.81 -12.26
N LEU A 158 -0.14 4.00 -10.99
CA LEU A 158 0.58 3.41 -9.86
C LEU A 158 0.53 1.89 -9.87
N ILE A 159 -0.65 1.30 -10.07
CA ILE A 159 -0.84 -0.16 -10.11
C ILE A 159 -0.03 -0.76 -11.26
N ASP A 160 -0.11 -0.16 -12.45
CA ASP A 160 0.58 -0.64 -13.65
C ASP A 160 2.10 -0.52 -13.54
N SER A 161 2.60 0.63 -13.07
CA SER A 161 4.04 0.82 -12.87
C SER A 161 4.61 -0.07 -11.76
N TYR A 162 3.85 -0.33 -10.69
CA TYR A 162 4.27 -1.27 -9.64
C TYR A 162 4.28 -2.71 -10.14
N HIS A 163 3.30 -3.11 -10.96
CA HIS A 163 3.29 -4.42 -11.58
C HIS A 163 4.50 -4.60 -12.51
N ALA A 164 4.75 -3.62 -13.38
CA ALA A 164 5.88 -3.62 -14.30
C ALA A 164 7.24 -3.67 -13.59
N LEU A 165 7.39 -2.93 -12.48
CA LEU A 165 8.61 -2.97 -11.67
C LEU A 165 8.81 -4.31 -10.94
N GLY A 166 7.78 -5.16 -10.85
CA GLY A 166 7.83 -6.46 -10.16
C GLY A 166 7.47 -6.39 -8.66
N CYS A 167 6.76 -5.36 -8.22
CA CYS A 167 6.26 -5.28 -6.85
C CYS A 167 5.34 -6.47 -6.54
N ASN A 168 5.34 -6.91 -5.28
CA ASN A 168 4.31 -7.84 -4.82
C ASN A 168 3.01 -7.05 -4.55
N MET A 169 1.86 -7.62 -4.91
CA MET A 169 0.58 -7.01 -4.53
C MET A 169 0.36 -7.16 -3.03
N SER A 170 0.40 -6.03 -2.33
CA SER A 170 0.01 -5.97 -0.93
C SER A 170 -1.50 -5.76 -0.80
N ILE A 171 -2.05 -6.03 0.38
CA ILE A 171 -3.45 -5.72 0.69
C ILE A 171 -3.79 -4.23 0.50
N LYS A 172 -2.80 -3.33 0.62
CA LYS A 172 -2.96 -1.89 0.39
C LYS A 172 -3.05 -1.55 -1.10
N ILE A 173 -2.27 -2.25 -1.93
CA ILE A 173 -2.33 -2.15 -3.40
C ILE A 173 -3.66 -2.72 -3.89
N HIS A 174 -4.06 -3.89 -3.41
CA HIS A 174 -5.36 -4.47 -3.72
C HIS A 174 -6.52 -3.55 -3.31
N TYR A 175 -6.45 -2.91 -2.13
CA TYR A 175 -7.45 -1.92 -1.72
C TYR A 175 -7.54 -0.73 -2.68
N LEU A 176 -6.41 -0.22 -3.15
CA LEU A 176 -6.36 0.84 -4.15
C LEU A 176 -6.82 0.40 -5.53
N ARG A 177 -6.74 -0.89 -5.87
CA ARG A 177 -7.21 -1.38 -7.17
C ARG A 177 -8.72 -1.59 -7.17
N ASP A 178 -9.24 -2.28 -6.15
CA ASP A 178 -10.58 -2.87 -6.21
C ASP A 178 -11.61 -2.15 -5.30
N HIS A 179 -11.15 -1.22 -4.45
CA HIS A 179 -11.99 -0.59 -3.42
C HIS A 179 -11.80 0.93 -3.31
N LEU A 180 -11.52 1.60 -4.44
CA LEU A 180 -11.38 3.08 -4.49
C LEU A 180 -12.66 3.83 -4.13
N ASP A 181 -13.82 3.21 -4.37
CA ASP A 181 -15.15 3.72 -4.03
C ASP A 181 -15.35 3.92 -2.52
N ARG A 182 -14.54 3.24 -1.69
CA ARG A 182 -14.59 3.33 -0.22
C ARG A 182 -13.92 4.58 0.34
N PHE A 183 -13.20 5.34 -0.48
CA PHE A 183 -12.53 6.57 -0.04
C PHE A 183 -13.54 7.73 -0.01
N PRO A 184 -13.68 8.44 1.12
CA PRO A 184 -14.54 9.62 1.17
C PRO A 184 -14.03 10.73 0.24
N ASP A 185 -14.85 11.74 -0.01
CA ASP A 185 -14.44 12.87 -0.85
C ASP A 185 -13.41 13.77 -0.19
N ASN A 186 -13.46 13.90 1.13
CA ASN A 186 -12.47 14.65 1.91
C ASN A 186 -11.54 13.69 2.68
N LEU A 187 -10.37 13.42 2.11
CA LEU A 187 -9.35 12.56 2.72
C LEU A 187 -8.47 13.26 3.75
N GLY A 188 -8.38 14.59 3.71
CA GLY A 188 -7.58 15.37 4.66
C GLY A 188 -8.04 15.21 6.11
N ASN A 189 -9.35 15.05 6.33
CA ASN A 189 -9.93 14.86 7.67
C ASN A 189 -9.77 13.42 8.21
N MET A 190 -9.34 12.48 7.37
CA MET A 190 -9.23 11.05 7.70
C MET A 190 -7.76 10.59 7.73
N SER A 191 -6.82 11.54 7.63
CA SER A 191 -5.40 11.26 7.74
C SER A 191 -5.01 11.19 9.21
N GLU A 192 -4.41 10.06 9.62
CA GLU A 192 -3.79 9.88 10.94
C GLU A 192 -2.38 10.50 10.99
N GLU A 193 -2.08 11.44 10.10
CA GLU A 193 -0.75 12.03 9.88
C GLU A 193 -0.62 13.42 10.50
#